data_AF-J9DT93-F1
#
_entry.id   AF-J9DT93-F1
#
_cell.length_a   1.000
_cell.length_b   1.000
_cell.length_c   1.000
_cell.angle_alpha   90.00
_cell.angle_beta   90.00
_cell.angle_gamma   90.00
#
_symmetry.space_group_name_H-M   'P 1'
#
loop_
_entity.id
_entity.type
_entity.pdbx_description
1 polymer ?
#
loop_
_entity_poly.entity_id
_entity_poly.type
_entity_poly.pdbx_seq_one_letter_code
_entity_poly.pdbx_strand_id
1 'polypeptide(L)'
;MTTMIPAGKLSIPLAYNEEFLKLNDEQRVALYLSLNCKKFNLIHGFPGTGKSTIISLLIKILVHHQKKVLLICYTNLAIDNILKKIKLNYHRALKQELNFENVTELKNYFDSLDLVVGTCFSFSDIVFLNRKFDFCIVDEASQQHLLLTLIPLHISRKFILVGDHLQLKPLATKSEALRMSLFEYLSKRNNVCELRRQYRMGEEIMSIANTLFYNNKMIGFGKKSAVHFVDSRKYKDIKDFLEKIDLTEKTAILCYFNIQVSHVKSIVGKKCRVETVDRFQGSESEEIILIFDPIMDCEIMCSKERLNVGITRAKNKLTLVGDKEKMLQFEIFEALFGTLNDLGIY
;
A
#
# COMPACT_ATOMS: atom_id res chain seq x y z
N MET A 1 -12.15 -33.23 -12.81
CA MET A 1 -12.80 -33.43 -11.49
C MET A 1 -13.41 -32.12 -11.05
N THR A 2 -14.71 -31.96 -11.24
CA THR A 2 -15.49 -30.81 -10.76
C THR A 2 -15.67 -30.97 -9.26
N THR A 3 -14.78 -30.38 -8.45
CA THR A 3 -14.98 -30.29 -7.00
C THR A 3 -16.27 -29.51 -6.76
N MET A 4 -17.33 -30.20 -6.31
CA MET A 4 -18.58 -29.57 -5.92
C MET A 4 -18.31 -28.54 -4.82
N ILE A 5 -18.53 -27.27 -5.15
CA ILE A 5 -18.41 -26.18 -4.19
C ILE A 5 -19.62 -26.28 -3.24
N PRO A 6 -19.42 -26.24 -1.91
CA PRO A 6 -20.51 -26.32 -0.94
C PRO A 6 -21.61 -25.29 -1.24
N ALA A 7 -22.87 -25.68 -1.06
CA ALA A 7 -24.03 -24.82 -1.31
C ALA A 7 -23.89 -23.46 -0.60
N GLY A 8 -24.17 -22.37 -1.32
CA GLY A 8 -24.11 -21.00 -0.81
C GLY A 8 -22.72 -20.33 -0.84
N LYS A 9 -21.67 -21.03 -1.30
CA LYS A 9 -20.36 -20.43 -1.52
C LYS A 9 -20.23 -19.85 -2.93
N LEU A 10 -19.57 -18.70 -3.03
CA LEU A 10 -19.22 -18.09 -4.31
C LEU A 10 -18.05 -18.85 -4.94
N SER A 11 -18.25 -19.24 -6.21
CA SER A 11 -17.27 -19.93 -7.04
C SER A 11 -16.46 -18.95 -7.88
N ILE A 12 -15.33 -19.41 -8.43
CA ILE A 12 -14.60 -18.66 -9.45
C ILE A 12 -15.30 -18.90 -10.80
N PRO A 13 -15.85 -17.86 -11.46
CA PRO A 13 -16.48 -17.99 -12.77
C PRO A 13 -15.46 -18.40 -13.84
N LEU A 14 -15.91 -19.17 -14.85
CA LEU A 14 -15.07 -19.59 -15.98
C LEU A 14 -14.41 -18.40 -16.68
N ALA A 15 -15.13 -17.27 -16.78
CA ALA A 15 -14.64 -16.03 -17.38
C ALA A 15 -13.37 -15.47 -16.73
N TYR A 16 -13.08 -15.83 -15.46
CA TYR A 16 -11.91 -15.36 -14.73
C TYR A 16 -10.94 -16.48 -14.35
N ASN A 17 -11.11 -17.68 -14.92
CA ASN A 17 -10.29 -18.83 -14.58
C ASN A 17 -8.81 -18.61 -14.93
N GLU A 18 -8.50 -18.00 -16.07
CA GLU A 18 -7.12 -17.68 -16.45
C GLU A 18 -6.45 -16.68 -15.49
N GLU A 19 -7.17 -15.62 -15.08
CA GLU A 19 -6.68 -14.65 -14.09
C GLU A 19 -6.44 -15.34 -12.74
N PHE A 20 -7.35 -16.22 -12.32
CA PHE A 20 -7.24 -17.00 -11.08
C PHE A 20 -6.05 -17.97 -11.09
N LEU A 21 -5.81 -18.66 -12.21
CA LEU A 21 -4.71 -19.61 -12.35
C LEU A 21 -3.34 -18.91 -12.32
N LYS A 22 -3.24 -17.63 -12.70
CA LYS A 22 -2.00 -16.84 -12.57
C LYS A 22 -1.66 -16.47 -11.12
N LEU A 23 -2.63 -16.51 -10.20
CA LEU A 23 -2.37 -16.24 -8.79
C LEU A 23 -1.53 -17.36 -8.15
N ASN A 24 -0.69 -17.00 -7.18
CA ASN A 24 -0.04 -17.98 -6.32
C ASN A 24 -1.00 -18.51 -5.25
N ASP A 25 -0.62 -19.55 -4.53
CA ASP A 25 -1.51 -20.24 -3.58
C ASP A 25 -1.99 -19.34 -2.43
N GLU A 26 -1.14 -18.46 -1.90
CA GLU A 26 -1.50 -17.52 -0.84
C GLU A 26 -2.56 -16.54 -1.33
N GLN A 27 -2.41 -16.05 -2.55
CA GLN A 27 -3.38 -15.16 -3.19
C GLN A 27 -4.70 -15.88 -3.49
N ARG A 28 -4.66 -17.14 -3.95
CA ARG A 28 -5.87 -17.95 -4.19
C ARG A 28 -6.64 -18.22 -2.90
N VAL A 29 -5.95 -18.56 -1.81
CA VAL A 29 -6.54 -18.76 -0.49
C VAL A 29 -7.16 -17.46 0.03
N ALA A 30 -6.44 -16.34 -0.05
CA ALA A 30 -6.95 -15.03 0.34
C ALA A 30 -8.21 -14.63 -0.45
N LEU A 31 -8.23 -14.88 -1.76
CA LEU A 31 -9.39 -14.64 -2.62
C LEU A 31 -10.58 -15.52 -2.21
N TYR A 32 -10.37 -16.82 -2.03
CA TYR A 32 -11.43 -17.75 -1.64
C TYR A 32 -12.05 -17.39 -0.28
N LEU A 33 -11.22 -17.08 0.71
CA LEU A 33 -11.68 -16.67 2.05
C LEU A 33 -12.41 -15.33 2.00
N SER A 34 -11.98 -14.40 1.15
CA SER A 34 -12.64 -13.10 0.95
C SER A 34 -14.03 -13.25 0.32
N LEU A 35 -14.16 -14.08 -0.70
CA LEU A 35 -15.44 -14.37 -1.36
C LEU A 35 -16.45 -15.02 -0.41
N ASN A 36 -15.96 -15.86 0.50
CA ASN A 36 -16.79 -16.74 1.32
C ASN A 36 -16.76 -16.41 2.82
N CYS A 37 -16.31 -15.21 3.20
CA CYS A 37 -16.27 -14.79 4.59
C CYS A 37 -17.69 -14.66 5.19
N LYS A 38 -17.81 -14.89 6.50
CA LYS A 38 -19.08 -14.70 7.21
C LYS A 38 -19.39 -13.22 7.44
N LYS A 39 -18.43 -12.48 8.00
CA LYS A 39 -18.54 -11.03 8.30
C LYS A 39 -17.43 -10.24 7.65
N PHE A 40 -16.18 -10.67 7.82
CA PHE A 40 -15.04 -9.99 7.21
C PHE A 40 -13.86 -10.93 6.95
N ASN A 41 -12.91 -10.45 6.17
CA ASN A 41 -11.59 -11.07 6.00
C ASN A 41 -10.49 -9.99 6.07
N LEU A 42 -9.29 -10.39 6.50
CA LEU A 42 -8.12 -9.53 6.58
C LEU A 42 -7.03 -10.09 5.67
N ILE A 43 -6.46 -9.23 4.82
CA ILE A 43 -5.34 -9.58 3.96
C ILE A 43 -4.15 -8.69 4.31
N HIS A 44 -3.11 -9.28 4.90
CA HIS A 44 -1.82 -8.63 5.12
C HIS A 44 -0.94 -8.86 3.90
N GLY A 45 -0.88 -7.87 3.02
CA GLY A 45 -0.05 -7.96 1.84
C GLY A 45 1.26 -7.21 2.04
N PHE A 46 2.37 -7.95 2.13
CA PHE A 46 3.71 -7.35 2.20
C PHE A 46 4.00 -6.51 0.93
N PRO A 47 5.04 -5.66 0.90
CA PRO A 47 5.43 -4.89 -0.28
C PRO A 47 5.64 -5.79 -1.51
N GLY A 48 5.14 -5.37 -2.66
CA GLY A 48 5.34 -6.09 -3.93
C GLY A 48 4.55 -7.39 -4.11
N THR A 49 3.60 -7.73 -3.22
CA THR A 49 2.85 -9.00 -3.24
C THR A 49 1.63 -9.02 -4.15
N GLY A 50 1.34 -7.93 -4.85
CA GLY A 50 0.23 -7.86 -5.80
C GLY A 50 -1.15 -7.67 -5.18
N LYS A 51 -1.25 -6.99 -4.02
CA LYS A 51 -2.53 -6.63 -3.36
C LYS A 51 -3.61 -6.16 -4.33
N SER A 52 -3.30 -5.16 -5.17
CA SER A 52 -4.25 -4.58 -6.12
C SER A 52 -4.72 -5.57 -7.19
N THR A 53 -3.92 -6.60 -7.51
CA THR A 53 -4.33 -7.67 -8.43
C THR A 53 -5.43 -8.53 -7.79
N ILE A 54 -5.27 -8.91 -6.53
CA ILE A 54 -6.32 -9.64 -5.78
C ILE A 54 -7.57 -8.79 -5.65
N ILE A 55 -7.44 -7.51 -5.28
CA ILE A 55 -8.58 -6.59 -5.16
C ILE A 55 -9.34 -6.51 -6.48
N SER A 56 -8.63 -6.32 -7.61
CA SER A 56 -9.27 -6.23 -8.92
C SER A 56 -10.02 -7.51 -9.32
N LEU A 57 -9.43 -8.69 -9.06
CA LEU A 57 -10.07 -9.96 -9.37
C LEU A 57 -11.25 -10.25 -8.44
N LEU A 58 -11.13 -9.91 -7.16
CA LEU A 58 -12.21 -10.04 -6.18
C LEU A 58 -13.43 -9.20 -6.61
N ILE A 59 -13.24 -7.94 -7.00
CA ILE A 59 -14.32 -7.07 -7.48
C ILE A 59 -14.99 -7.66 -8.71
N LYS A 60 -14.21 -8.08 -9.72
CA LYS A 60 -14.74 -8.71 -10.95
C LYS A 60 -15.62 -9.92 -10.64
N ILE A 61 -15.15 -10.82 -9.78
CA ILE A 61 -15.89 -12.02 -9.40
C ILE A 61 -17.17 -11.68 -8.63
N LEU A 62 -17.10 -10.74 -7.67
CA LEU A 62 -18.26 -10.32 -6.89
C LEU A 62 -19.34 -9.70 -7.78
N VAL A 63 -18.97 -8.80 -8.69
CA VAL A 63 -19.92 -8.18 -9.63
C VAL A 63 -20.52 -9.21 -10.59
N HIS A 64 -19.73 -10.18 -11.07
CA HIS A 64 -20.26 -11.29 -11.87
C HIS A 64 -21.31 -12.12 -11.11
N HIS A 65 -21.19 -12.25 -9.79
CA HIS A 65 -22.20 -12.87 -8.93
C HIS A 65 -23.30 -11.89 -8.46
N GLN A 66 -23.49 -10.79 -9.19
CA GLN A 66 -24.51 -9.77 -8.95
C GLN A 66 -24.44 -9.18 -7.54
N LYS A 67 -23.24 -9.03 -6.99
CA LYS A 67 -23.02 -8.39 -5.69
C LYS A 67 -22.74 -6.90 -5.90
N LYS A 68 -23.38 -6.07 -5.09
CA LYS A 68 -23.06 -4.64 -5.02
C LYS A 68 -21.80 -4.43 -4.19
N VAL A 69 -20.78 -3.84 -4.80
CA VAL A 69 -19.44 -3.70 -4.22
C VAL A 69 -19.12 -2.22 -3.98
N LEU A 70 -18.58 -1.95 -2.80
CA LEU A 70 -18.03 -0.66 -2.39
C LEU A 70 -16.51 -0.78 -2.28
N LEU A 71 -15.75 -0.05 -3.11
CA LEU A 71 -14.29 0.03 -3.02
C LEU A 71 -13.87 1.33 -2.35
N ILE A 72 -13.10 1.21 -1.27
CA ILE A 72 -12.50 2.32 -0.53
C ILE A 72 -10.99 2.27 -0.73
N CYS A 73 -10.40 3.38 -1.15
CA CYS A 73 -8.96 3.52 -1.21
C CYS A 73 -8.50 4.72 -0.38
N TYR A 74 -7.25 4.69 0.09
CA TYR A 74 -6.66 5.82 0.82
C TYR A 74 -6.42 7.05 -0.06
N THR A 75 -6.04 6.85 -1.33
CA THR A 75 -5.76 7.94 -2.26
C THR A 75 -6.51 7.78 -3.57
N ASN A 76 -6.74 8.91 -4.27
CA ASN A 76 -7.28 8.90 -5.63
C ASN A 76 -6.39 8.14 -6.62
N LEU A 77 -5.07 8.20 -6.46
CA LEU A 77 -4.13 7.44 -7.29
C LEU A 77 -4.33 5.91 -7.15
N ALA A 78 -4.59 5.43 -5.92
CA ALA A 78 -4.88 4.02 -5.69
C ALA A 78 -6.20 3.60 -6.36
N ILE A 79 -7.23 4.46 -6.34
CA ILE A 79 -8.47 4.24 -7.10
C ILE A 79 -8.15 4.08 -8.58
N ASP A 80 -7.43 5.03 -9.18
CA ASP A 80 -7.10 5.00 -10.61
C ASP A 80 -6.30 3.74 -10.99
N ASN A 81 -5.36 3.31 -10.15
CA ASN A 81 -4.57 2.11 -10.38
C ASN A 81 -5.39 0.82 -10.37
N ILE A 82 -6.42 0.73 -9.51
CA ILE A 82 -7.32 -0.43 -9.48
C ILE A 82 -8.29 -0.37 -10.66
N LEU A 83 -8.89 0.79 -10.94
CA LEU A 83 -9.85 0.96 -12.04
C LEU A 83 -9.25 0.66 -13.41
N LYS A 84 -7.97 0.98 -13.65
CA LYS A 84 -7.25 0.58 -14.88
C LYS A 84 -7.25 -0.93 -15.13
N LYS A 85 -7.43 -1.76 -14.11
CA LYS A 85 -7.44 -3.23 -14.19
C LYS A 85 -8.86 -3.81 -14.33
N ILE A 86 -9.90 -2.98 -14.24
CA ILE A 86 -11.29 -3.39 -14.17
C ILE A 86 -12.07 -2.72 -15.31
N LYS A 87 -12.81 -3.52 -16.09
CA LYS A 87 -13.71 -3.04 -17.14
C LYS A 87 -15.16 -3.25 -16.70
N LEU A 88 -15.61 -2.47 -15.73
CA LEU A 88 -16.97 -2.53 -15.17
C LEU A 88 -17.60 -1.14 -15.21
N ASN A 89 -18.92 -1.07 -15.20
CA ASN A 89 -19.61 0.18 -14.91
C ASN A 89 -19.39 0.53 -13.43
N TYR A 90 -19.01 1.77 -13.15
CA TYR A 90 -18.77 2.21 -11.78
C TYR A 90 -19.16 3.68 -11.60
N HIS A 91 -19.46 4.03 -10.36
CA HIS A 91 -19.55 5.42 -9.94
C HIS A 91 -18.39 5.78 -9.03
N ARG A 92 -17.71 6.88 -9.36
CA ARG A 92 -16.65 7.44 -8.51
C ARG A 92 -17.27 8.51 -7.60
N ALA A 93 -17.32 8.21 -6.31
CA ALA A 93 -17.83 9.12 -5.29
C ALA A 93 -16.83 10.29 -5.11
N LEU A 94 -17.14 11.40 -5.80
CA LEU A 94 -16.42 12.67 -5.74
C LEU A 94 -17.32 13.73 -5.08
N LYS A 95 -16.72 14.83 -4.62
CA LYS A 95 -17.44 16.05 -4.24
C LYS A 95 -17.91 16.81 -5.49
N GLN A 96 -18.72 16.18 -6.32
CA GLN A 96 -19.37 16.84 -7.47
C GLN A 96 -20.87 16.76 -7.25
N GLU A 97 -21.58 17.84 -7.60
CA GLU A 97 -23.03 17.86 -7.56
C GLU A 97 -23.57 16.88 -8.58
N LEU A 98 -24.37 15.93 -8.10
CA LEU A 98 -25.15 15.05 -8.96
C LEU A 98 -26.50 15.72 -9.17
N ASN A 99 -26.75 16.14 -10.41
CA ASN A 99 -28.01 16.75 -10.79
C ASN A 99 -28.97 15.65 -11.23
N PHE A 100 -29.93 15.33 -10.36
CA PHE A 100 -31.07 14.49 -10.67
C PHE A 100 -32.33 15.32 -10.55
N GLU A 101 -33.28 15.14 -11.47
CA GLU A 101 -34.54 15.89 -11.46
C GLU A 101 -35.43 15.48 -10.29
N ASN A 102 -35.32 14.23 -9.85
CA ASN A 102 -36.11 13.69 -8.75
C ASN A 102 -35.42 12.51 -8.04
N VAL A 103 -35.97 12.13 -6.89
CA VAL A 103 -35.44 11.04 -6.04
C VAL A 103 -35.51 9.68 -6.74
N THR A 104 -36.48 9.46 -7.63
CA THR A 104 -36.64 8.21 -8.36
C THR A 104 -35.51 8.00 -9.36
N GLU A 105 -35.12 9.04 -10.08
CA GLU A 105 -33.98 9.03 -11.00
C GLU A 105 -32.68 8.71 -10.26
N LEU A 106 -32.42 9.42 -9.15
CA LEU A 106 -31.27 9.17 -8.28
C LEU A 106 -31.26 7.73 -7.75
N LYS A 107 -32.42 7.18 -7.39
CA LYS A 107 -32.53 5.78 -6.95
C LYS A 107 -32.18 4.83 -8.10
N ASN A 108 -32.80 4.99 -9.26
CA ASN A 108 -32.59 4.12 -10.43
C ASN A 108 -31.14 4.14 -10.91
N TYR A 109 -30.50 5.32 -10.94
CA TYR A 109 -29.09 5.46 -11.29
C TYR A 109 -28.21 4.60 -10.38
N PHE A 110 -28.32 4.76 -9.06
CA PHE A 110 -27.51 3.98 -8.12
C PHE A 110 -27.92 2.51 -8.02
N ASP A 111 -29.18 2.19 -8.31
CA ASP A 111 -29.63 0.80 -8.34
C ASP A 111 -29.03 0.02 -9.50
N SER A 112 -28.72 0.70 -10.62
CA SER A 112 -28.04 0.15 -11.80
C SER A 112 -26.53 -0.10 -11.63
N LEU A 113 -25.93 0.38 -10.52
CA LEU A 113 -24.49 0.28 -10.29
C LEU A 113 -24.13 -0.95 -9.46
N ASP A 114 -23.20 -1.75 -9.98
CA ASP A 114 -22.60 -2.88 -9.26
C ASP A 114 -21.35 -2.47 -8.47
N LEU A 115 -20.70 -1.37 -8.85
CA LEU A 115 -19.47 -0.88 -8.23
C LEU A 115 -19.54 0.61 -7.93
N VAL A 116 -19.28 0.98 -6.68
CA VAL A 116 -19.06 2.36 -6.26
C VAL A 116 -17.67 2.46 -5.63
N VAL A 117 -16.91 3.48 -6.00
CA VAL A 117 -15.51 3.64 -5.58
C VAL A 117 -15.26 5.03 -5.01
N GLY A 118 -14.42 5.14 -3.99
CA GLY A 118 -14.08 6.44 -3.42
C GLY A 118 -13.08 6.37 -2.28
N THR A 119 -12.93 7.49 -1.59
CA THR A 119 -12.20 7.56 -0.31
C THR A 119 -13.18 7.45 0.85
N CYS A 120 -12.74 7.15 2.08
CA CYS A 120 -13.63 7.03 3.24
C CYS A 120 -14.56 8.24 3.40
N PHE A 121 -14.03 9.46 3.21
CA PHE A 121 -14.79 10.70 3.36
C PHE A 121 -15.86 10.88 2.27
N SER A 122 -15.69 10.30 1.08
CA SER A 122 -16.68 10.39 0.01
C SER A 122 -18.03 9.77 0.38
N PHE A 123 -18.08 8.90 1.40
CA PHE A 123 -19.27 8.15 1.79
C PHE A 123 -19.97 8.72 3.02
N SER A 124 -19.58 9.89 3.51
CA SER A 124 -20.36 10.64 4.49
C SER A 124 -21.56 11.36 3.88
N ASP A 125 -21.65 11.41 2.54
CA ASP A 125 -22.76 12.03 1.84
C ASP A 125 -24.06 11.24 2.04
N ILE A 126 -25.17 11.96 2.23
CA ILE A 126 -26.50 11.41 2.48
C ILE A 126 -26.99 10.51 1.35
N VAL A 127 -26.52 10.72 0.11
CA VAL A 127 -26.86 9.86 -1.02
C VAL A 127 -26.42 8.42 -0.78
N PHE A 128 -25.35 8.18 -0.03
CA PHE A 128 -24.86 6.82 0.25
C PHE A 128 -25.44 6.19 1.51
N LEU A 129 -25.89 6.98 2.49
CA LEU A 129 -26.38 6.48 3.79
C LEU A 129 -27.60 5.55 3.68
N ASN A 130 -28.48 5.79 2.71
CA ASN A 130 -29.67 4.96 2.48
C ASN A 130 -29.43 3.76 1.55
N ARG A 131 -28.18 3.46 1.21
CA ARG A 131 -27.81 2.37 0.31
C ARG A 131 -27.09 1.26 1.08
N LYS A 132 -27.24 0.02 0.60
CA LYS A 132 -26.57 -1.15 1.19
C LYS A 132 -25.76 -1.87 0.14
N PHE A 133 -24.50 -2.13 0.48
CA PHE A 133 -23.57 -2.91 -0.33
C PHE A 133 -23.43 -4.32 0.26
N ASP A 134 -23.25 -5.31 -0.61
CA ASP A 134 -22.97 -6.68 -0.16
C ASP A 134 -21.55 -6.80 0.39
N PHE A 135 -20.61 -6.10 -0.23
CA PHE A 135 -19.21 -6.12 0.14
C PHE A 135 -18.59 -4.72 0.12
N CYS A 136 -17.85 -4.38 1.17
CA CYS A 136 -16.89 -3.28 1.18
C CYS A 136 -15.46 -3.82 1.11
N ILE A 137 -14.65 -3.33 0.19
CA ILE A 137 -13.23 -3.65 0.11
C ILE A 137 -12.46 -2.37 0.41
N VAL A 138 -11.57 -2.42 1.40
CA VAL A 138 -10.74 -1.28 1.79
C VAL A 138 -9.29 -1.59 1.43
N ASP A 139 -8.76 -0.88 0.44
CA ASP A 139 -7.33 -0.88 0.09
C ASP A 139 -6.55 0.07 0.99
N GLU A 140 -5.27 -0.26 1.22
CA GLU A 140 -4.38 0.46 2.14
C GLU A 140 -5.04 0.70 3.52
N ALA A 141 -5.77 -0.31 4.02
CA ALA A 141 -6.57 -0.21 5.24
C ALA A 141 -5.73 0.09 6.49
N SER A 142 -4.43 -0.16 6.46
CA SER A 142 -3.49 0.21 7.54
C SER A 142 -3.22 1.71 7.63
N GLN A 143 -3.42 2.47 6.55
CA GLN A 143 -3.29 3.93 6.53
C GLN A 143 -4.59 4.65 6.88
N GLN A 144 -5.72 3.93 6.94
CA GLN A 144 -7.02 4.50 7.25
C GLN A 144 -7.21 4.68 8.75
N HIS A 145 -7.71 5.85 9.17
CA HIS A 145 -8.14 6.04 10.54
C HIS A 145 -9.26 5.07 10.89
N LEU A 146 -9.19 4.49 12.09
CA LEU A 146 -10.17 3.51 12.58
C LEU A 146 -11.61 4.02 12.45
N LEU A 147 -11.90 5.23 12.96
CA LEU A 147 -13.25 5.79 12.96
C LEU A 147 -13.76 6.11 11.55
N LEU A 148 -12.90 6.64 10.68
CA LEU A 148 -13.29 6.96 9.29
C LEU A 148 -13.64 5.70 8.51
N THR A 149 -12.96 4.58 8.79
CA THR A 149 -13.25 3.30 8.15
C THR A 149 -14.65 2.79 8.52
N LEU A 150 -15.20 3.15 9.69
CA LEU A 150 -16.53 2.68 10.10
C LEU A 150 -17.67 3.24 9.22
N ILE A 151 -17.47 4.39 8.58
CA ILE A 151 -18.48 5.04 7.70
C ILE A 151 -18.88 4.11 6.54
N PRO A 152 -17.96 3.68 5.65
CA PRO A 152 -18.30 2.77 4.55
C PRO A 152 -18.64 1.35 5.02
N LEU A 153 -18.14 0.92 6.18
CA LEU A 153 -18.48 -0.40 6.73
C LEU A 153 -19.92 -0.48 7.25
N HIS A 154 -20.47 0.60 7.80
CA HIS A 154 -21.84 0.64 8.30
C HIS A 154 -22.88 0.36 7.21
N ILE A 155 -22.61 0.83 5.99
CA ILE A 155 -23.49 0.65 4.81
C ILE A 155 -23.20 -0.66 4.05
N SER A 156 -22.43 -1.59 4.64
CA SER A 156 -21.97 -2.81 3.98
C SER A 156 -22.25 -4.06 4.81
N ARG A 157 -22.68 -5.15 4.16
CA ARG A 157 -22.99 -6.42 4.86
C ARG A 157 -21.74 -7.19 5.28
N LYS A 158 -20.74 -7.21 4.41
CA LYS A 158 -19.44 -7.86 4.62
C LYS A 158 -18.31 -6.91 4.25
N PHE A 159 -17.12 -7.13 4.79
CA PHE A 159 -15.97 -6.32 4.42
C PHE A 159 -14.64 -7.06 4.35
N ILE A 160 -13.74 -6.54 3.50
CA ILE A 160 -12.38 -7.04 3.34
C ILE A 160 -11.44 -5.88 3.54
N LEU A 161 -10.54 -6.00 4.52
CA LEU A 161 -9.49 -5.02 4.75
C LEU A 161 -8.18 -5.56 4.19
N VAL A 162 -7.58 -4.81 3.28
CA VAL A 162 -6.31 -5.15 2.64
C VAL A 162 -5.30 -4.08 3.02
N GLY A 163 -4.17 -4.47 3.60
CA GLY A 163 -3.19 -3.49 4.07
C GLY A 163 -1.89 -4.11 4.54
N ASP A 164 -1.06 -3.26 5.12
CA ASP A 164 0.21 -3.61 5.73
C ASP A 164 0.46 -2.71 6.94
N HIS A 165 0.24 -3.25 8.15
CA HIS A 165 0.38 -2.51 9.40
C HIS A 165 1.83 -2.23 9.80
N LEU A 166 2.80 -2.77 9.05
CA LEU A 166 4.23 -2.51 9.21
C LEU A 166 4.72 -1.35 8.31
N GLN A 167 3.87 -0.86 7.40
CA GLN A 167 4.09 0.36 6.64
C GLN A 167 3.36 1.54 7.30
N LEU A 168 3.27 2.69 6.62
CA LEU A 168 2.76 3.92 7.23
C LEU A 168 1.36 3.74 7.84
N LYS A 169 1.23 4.35 9.01
CA LYS A 169 0.00 4.41 9.80
C LYS A 169 -0.79 5.67 9.44
N PRO A 170 -2.06 5.76 9.87
CA PRO A 170 -2.85 6.98 9.74
C PRO A 170 -2.14 8.16 10.42
N LEU A 171 -2.18 9.32 9.78
CA LEU A 171 -1.53 10.52 10.28
C LEU A 171 -2.28 11.07 11.50
N ALA A 172 -1.71 10.97 12.70
CA ALA A 172 -2.26 11.61 13.91
C ALA A 172 -1.23 12.57 14.54
N THR A 173 -1.69 13.77 14.87
CA THR A 173 -0.85 14.88 15.34
C THR A 173 -0.63 14.93 16.85
N LYS A 174 -1.49 14.29 17.66
CA LYS A 174 -1.47 14.48 19.13
C LYS A 174 -1.69 13.21 19.98
N SER A 175 -2.12 12.10 19.38
CA SER A 175 -2.44 10.89 20.14
C SER A 175 -2.04 9.64 19.38
N GLU A 176 -1.15 8.86 19.98
CA GLU A 176 -0.72 7.56 19.47
C GLU A 176 -1.90 6.59 19.33
N ALA A 177 -2.90 6.69 20.21
CA ALA A 177 -4.12 5.88 20.13
C ALA A 177 -4.90 6.12 18.82
N LEU A 178 -4.80 7.32 18.22
CA LEU A 178 -5.45 7.66 16.95
C LEU A 178 -4.64 7.22 15.71
N ARG A 179 -3.39 6.75 15.90
CA ARG A 179 -2.58 6.13 14.85
C ARG A 179 -2.89 4.64 14.63
N MET A 180 -3.74 4.04 15.46
CA MET A 180 -4.16 2.66 15.24
C MET A 180 -5.25 2.62 14.16
N SER A 181 -5.02 1.82 13.11
CA SER A 181 -6.02 1.54 12.08
C SER A 181 -6.97 0.42 12.51
N LEU A 182 -8.14 0.33 11.87
CA LEU A 182 -9.03 -0.81 12.07
C LEU A 182 -8.38 -2.13 11.64
N PHE A 183 -7.56 -2.10 10.57
CA PHE A 183 -6.81 -3.26 10.10
C PHE A 183 -5.86 -3.78 11.18
N GLU A 184 -5.06 -2.90 11.78
CA GLU A 184 -4.14 -3.27 12.86
C GLU A 184 -4.89 -3.81 14.08
N TYR A 185 -5.96 -3.11 14.49
CA TYR A 185 -6.78 -3.50 15.64
C TYR A 185 -7.36 -4.91 15.50
N LEU A 186 -7.90 -5.24 14.32
CA LEU A 186 -8.50 -6.55 14.06
C LEU A 186 -7.43 -7.64 13.83
N SER A 187 -6.30 -7.30 13.20
CA SER A 187 -5.21 -8.25 12.94
C SER A 187 -4.63 -8.83 14.24
N LYS A 188 -4.59 -8.03 15.32
CA LYS A 188 -4.14 -8.48 16.65
C LYS A 188 -5.08 -9.51 17.31
N ARG A 189 -6.29 -9.73 16.78
CA ARG A 189 -7.36 -10.51 17.44
C ARG A 189 -7.97 -11.60 16.56
N ASN A 190 -7.56 -11.70 15.30
CA ASN A 190 -8.20 -12.55 14.31
C ASN A 190 -7.15 -13.16 13.38
N ASN A 191 -7.54 -14.19 12.64
CA ASN A 191 -6.71 -14.75 11.59
C ASN A 191 -6.56 -13.77 10.43
N VAL A 192 -5.35 -13.70 9.88
CA VAL A 192 -4.98 -12.82 8.78
C VAL A 192 -4.40 -13.64 7.64
N CYS A 193 -4.84 -13.37 6.41
CA CYS A 193 -4.26 -13.97 5.21
C CYS A 193 -2.97 -13.20 4.86
N GLU A 194 -1.80 -13.76 5.17
CA GLU A 194 -0.52 -13.19 4.80
C GLU A 194 -0.19 -13.50 3.32
N LEU A 195 0.14 -12.48 2.54
CA LEU A 195 0.73 -12.62 1.21
C LEU A 195 2.23 -12.36 1.35
N ARG A 196 3.05 -13.39 1.10
CA ARG A 196 4.49 -13.36 1.38
C ARG A 196 5.34 -13.31 0.11
N ARG A 197 4.85 -13.87 -0.99
CA ARG A 197 5.54 -13.84 -2.30
C ARG A 197 5.52 -12.44 -2.90
N GLN A 198 6.69 -11.82 -2.99
CA GLN A 198 6.88 -10.48 -3.54
C GLN A 198 7.51 -10.54 -4.94
N TYR A 199 7.12 -9.61 -5.82
CA TYR A 199 7.55 -9.59 -7.22
C TYR A 199 8.35 -8.33 -7.60
N ARG A 200 8.58 -7.42 -6.64
CA ARG A 200 9.15 -6.09 -6.84
C ARG A 200 10.67 -6.05 -6.64
N MET A 201 11.12 -6.34 -5.42
CA MET A 201 12.47 -6.10 -4.94
C MET A 201 13.40 -7.23 -5.41
N GLY A 202 14.63 -6.88 -5.76
CA GLY A 202 15.71 -7.84 -5.79
C GLY A 202 16.11 -8.34 -4.41
N GLU A 203 16.96 -9.36 -4.40
CA GLU A 203 17.26 -10.20 -3.25
C GLU A 203 17.91 -9.47 -2.08
N GLU A 204 18.92 -8.63 -2.33
CA GLU A 204 19.58 -7.85 -1.27
C GLU A 204 18.60 -6.87 -0.60
N ILE A 205 17.86 -6.10 -1.40
CA ILE A 205 16.87 -5.13 -0.92
C ILE A 205 15.78 -5.84 -0.11
N MET A 206 15.27 -6.95 -0.64
CA MET A 206 14.27 -7.78 0.03
C MET A 206 14.79 -8.29 1.36
N SER A 207 16.02 -8.81 1.41
CA SER A 207 16.61 -9.43 2.61
C SER A 207 16.73 -8.43 3.76
N ILE A 208 17.10 -7.18 3.47
CA ILE A 208 17.13 -6.10 4.47
C ILE A 208 15.72 -5.86 5.04
N ALA A 209 14.74 -5.61 4.17
CA ALA A 209 13.37 -5.33 4.62
C ALA A 209 12.77 -6.55 5.37
N ASN A 210 13.04 -7.76 4.88
CA ASN A 210 12.51 -9.00 5.42
C ASN A 210 13.05 -9.28 6.83
N THR A 211 14.35 -9.05 7.04
CA THR A 211 15.01 -9.20 8.34
C THR A 211 14.51 -8.14 9.32
N LEU A 212 14.48 -6.86 8.91
CA LEU A 212 14.13 -5.75 9.80
C LEU A 212 12.65 -5.72 10.20
N PHE A 213 11.74 -6.08 9.30
CA PHE A 213 10.32 -5.79 9.47
C PHE A 213 9.41 -7.02 9.40
N TYR A 214 9.75 -8.03 8.60
CA TYR A 214 8.83 -9.13 8.27
C TYR A 214 9.25 -10.49 8.85
N ASN A 215 10.17 -10.52 9.81
CA ASN A 215 10.62 -11.74 10.50
C ASN A 215 11.02 -12.87 9.53
N ASN A 216 11.70 -12.51 8.43
CA ASN A 216 12.12 -13.44 7.39
C ASN A 216 10.99 -14.23 6.69
N LYS A 217 9.73 -13.75 6.77
CA LYS A 217 8.58 -14.42 6.13
C LYS A 217 8.43 -14.12 4.64
N MET A 218 9.01 -13.04 4.13
CA MET A 218 8.88 -12.63 2.73
C MET A 218 9.65 -13.59 1.81
N ILE A 219 9.08 -13.87 0.63
CA ILE A 219 9.63 -14.83 -0.33
C ILE A 219 9.83 -14.11 -1.67
N GLY A 220 11.08 -14.10 -2.15
CA GLY A 220 11.47 -13.54 -3.44
C GLY A 220 11.74 -14.60 -4.51
N PHE A 221 12.21 -14.14 -5.67
CA PHE A 221 12.48 -14.97 -6.85
C PHE A 221 13.92 -14.81 -7.38
N GLY A 222 14.88 -14.50 -6.50
CA GLY A 222 16.32 -14.42 -6.86
C GLY A 222 16.69 -13.34 -7.88
N LYS A 223 15.91 -12.25 -7.97
CA LYS A 223 16.25 -11.10 -8.83
C LYS A 223 17.47 -10.40 -8.23
N LYS A 224 18.49 -10.12 -9.04
CA LYS A 224 19.64 -9.34 -8.59
C LYS A 224 19.24 -7.91 -8.24
N SER A 225 19.79 -7.40 -7.14
CA SER A 225 19.75 -5.99 -6.77
C SER A 225 21.07 -5.61 -6.12
N ALA A 226 21.33 -4.31 -5.99
CA ALA A 226 22.47 -3.78 -5.25
C ALA A 226 22.01 -2.81 -4.16
N VAL A 227 22.60 -2.92 -2.98
CA VAL A 227 22.42 -1.96 -1.89
C VAL A 227 23.74 -1.28 -1.56
N HIS A 228 23.71 0.04 -1.40
CA HIS A 228 24.87 0.83 -1.02
C HIS A 228 24.52 1.77 0.13
N PHE A 229 25.43 1.89 1.10
CA PHE A 229 25.40 2.98 2.06
C PHE A 229 26.47 4.03 1.71
N VAL A 230 26.07 5.29 1.73
CA VAL A 230 26.96 6.44 1.52
C VAL A 230 26.96 7.31 2.77
N ASP A 231 28.11 7.34 3.43
CA ASP A 231 28.35 8.26 4.55
C ASP A 231 28.49 9.68 4.02
N SER A 232 27.54 10.55 4.35
CA SER A 232 27.48 11.91 3.82
C SER A 232 28.63 12.79 4.29
N ARG A 233 29.32 12.43 5.38
CA ARG A 233 30.51 13.12 5.90
C ARG A 233 31.68 13.13 4.90
N LYS A 234 31.64 12.26 3.88
CA LYS A 234 32.63 12.21 2.78
C LYS A 234 32.44 13.33 1.75
N TYR A 235 31.32 14.06 1.80
CA TYR A 235 30.97 15.12 0.87
C TYR A 235 30.88 16.45 1.61
N LYS A 236 31.09 17.55 0.89
CA LYS A 236 30.99 18.88 1.49
C LYS A 236 29.55 19.19 1.93
N ASP A 237 28.59 18.82 1.09
CA ASP A 237 27.16 18.97 1.31
C ASP A 237 26.40 18.00 0.38
N ILE A 238 25.06 18.02 0.47
CA ILE A 238 24.21 17.17 -0.36
C ILE A 238 24.31 17.51 -1.85
N LYS A 239 24.66 18.75 -2.20
CA LYS A 239 24.82 19.18 -3.59
C LYS A 239 26.04 18.52 -4.22
N ASP A 240 27.18 18.56 -3.52
CA ASP A 240 28.42 17.87 -3.93
C ASP A 240 28.20 16.37 -4.15
N PHE A 241 27.41 15.73 -3.28
CA PHE A 241 27.01 14.33 -3.44
C PHE A 241 26.16 14.10 -4.70
N LEU A 242 25.09 14.89 -4.88
CA LEU A 242 24.14 14.72 -5.99
C LEU A 242 24.75 15.04 -7.35
N GLU A 243 25.74 15.94 -7.42
CA GLU A 243 26.47 16.24 -8.65
C GLU A 243 27.42 15.11 -9.08
N LYS A 244 27.84 14.24 -8.14
CA LYS A 244 28.75 13.11 -8.39
C LYS A 244 28.05 11.80 -8.70
N ILE A 245 26.72 11.77 -8.66
CA ILE A 245 25.92 10.57 -8.96
C ILE A 245 25.25 10.71 -10.32
N ASP A 246 25.23 9.60 -11.06
CA ASP A 246 24.44 9.49 -12.28
C ASP A 246 22.95 9.34 -11.92
N LEU A 247 22.15 10.35 -12.26
CA LEU A 247 20.72 10.40 -12.01
C LEU A 247 19.98 10.21 -13.32
N THR A 248 19.09 9.21 -13.36
CA THR A 248 18.27 8.91 -14.53
C THR A 248 16.78 9.08 -14.21
N GLU A 249 15.92 9.05 -15.24
CA GLU A 249 14.46 9.05 -15.05
C GLU A 249 13.96 7.80 -14.29
N LYS A 250 14.76 6.73 -14.23
CA LYS A 250 14.47 5.50 -13.49
C LYS A 250 14.86 5.59 -12.01
N THR A 251 15.59 6.64 -11.63
CA THR A 251 15.97 6.94 -10.26
C THR A 251 14.87 7.77 -9.60
N ALA A 252 14.57 7.49 -8.34
CA ALA A 252 13.78 8.38 -7.50
C ALA A 252 14.50 8.65 -6.18
N ILE A 253 14.49 9.91 -5.76
CA ILE A 253 15.09 10.35 -4.50
C ILE A 253 13.98 10.53 -3.48
N LEU A 254 14.10 9.84 -2.36
CA LEU A 254 13.16 9.87 -1.25
C LEU A 254 13.77 10.62 -0.07
N CYS A 255 13.02 11.56 0.46
CA CYS A 255 13.41 12.35 1.63
C CYS A 255 12.41 12.15 2.78
N TYR A 256 12.82 12.45 4.01
CA TYR A 256 11.93 12.36 5.17
C TYR A 256 11.10 13.64 5.36
N PHE A 257 11.62 14.79 4.94
CA PHE A 257 11.02 16.10 5.14
C PHE A 257 10.73 16.83 3.83
N ASN A 258 9.65 17.61 3.80
CA ASN A 258 9.28 18.41 2.62
C ASN A 258 10.35 19.46 2.27
N ILE A 259 11.06 20.01 3.26
CA ILE A 259 12.12 20.99 3.03
C ILE A 259 13.31 20.38 2.29
N GLN A 260 13.68 19.12 2.62
CA GLN A 260 14.70 18.36 1.88
C GLN A 260 14.25 18.16 0.43
N VAL A 261 12.98 17.78 0.20
CA VAL A 261 12.44 17.62 -1.16
C VAL A 261 12.60 18.89 -1.96
N SER A 262 12.21 20.05 -1.43
CA SER A 262 12.36 21.34 -2.11
C SER A 262 13.83 21.66 -2.42
N HIS A 263 14.72 21.44 -1.46
CA HIS A 263 16.15 21.69 -1.63
C HIS A 263 16.77 20.76 -2.69
N VAL A 264 16.55 19.45 -2.59
CA VAL A 264 17.03 18.44 -3.56
C VAL A 264 16.46 18.73 -4.95
N LYS A 265 15.16 19.06 -5.07
CA LYS A 265 14.55 19.45 -6.36
C LYS A 265 15.24 20.64 -7.00
N SER A 266 15.67 21.63 -6.22
CA SER A 266 16.39 22.80 -6.74
C SER A 266 17.76 22.44 -7.33
N ILE A 267 18.38 21.35 -6.87
CA ILE A 267 19.68 20.86 -7.33
C ILE A 267 19.51 19.94 -8.55
N VAL A 268 18.64 18.93 -8.48
CA VAL A 268 18.53 17.90 -9.52
C VAL A 268 17.59 18.28 -10.67
N GLY A 269 16.75 19.31 -10.48
CA GLY A 269 15.78 19.76 -11.46
C GLY A 269 14.78 18.68 -11.84
N LYS A 270 14.64 18.42 -13.15
CA LYS A 270 13.72 17.41 -13.71
C LYS A 270 14.38 16.07 -14.02
N LYS A 271 15.66 15.86 -13.65
CA LYS A 271 16.41 14.63 -13.99
C LYS A 271 15.76 13.37 -13.44
N CYS A 272 15.17 13.45 -12.25
CA CYS A 272 14.58 12.32 -11.56
C CYS A 272 13.40 12.78 -10.68
N ARG A 273 12.61 11.81 -10.22
CA ARG A 273 11.49 12.08 -9.29
C ARG A 273 12.04 12.29 -7.87
N VAL A 274 11.64 13.36 -7.21
CA VAL A 274 12.01 13.64 -5.80
C VAL A 274 10.74 13.82 -4.99
N GLU A 275 10.54 13.04 -3.94
CA GLU A 275 9.34 13.14 -3.08
C GLU A 275 9.68 12.76 -1.64
N THR A 276 8.75 13.00 -0.72
CA THR A 276 8.85 12.40 0.61
C THR A 276 8.51 10.92 0.57
N VAL A 277 9.01 10.15 1.53
CA VAL A 277 8.64 8.73 1.72
C VAL A 277 7.11 8.56 1.75
N ASP A 278 6.42 9.39 2.54
CA ASP A 278 4.97 9.36 2.71
C ASP A 278 4.21 9.56 1.37
N ARG A 279 4.66 10.52 0.54
CA ARG A 279 4.04 10.78 -0.78
C ARG A 279 4.36 9.72 -1.83
N PHE A 280 5.44 8.98 -1.65
CA PHE A 280 5.85 7.92 -2.59
C PHE A 280 5.19 6.57 -2.28
N GLN A 281 4.40 6.47 -1.20
CA GLN A 281 3.70 5.24 -0.89
C GLN A 281 2.78 4.80 -2.04
N GLY A 282 2.78 3.50 -2.33
CA GLY A 282 2.09 2.92 -3.49
C GLY A 282 2.81 3.09 -4.83
N SER A 283 3.86 3.92 -4.93
CA SER A 283 4.77 3.99 -6.08
C SER A 283 5.97 3.04 -5.91
N GLU A 284 6.76 2.89 -6.98
CA GLU A 284 8.02 2.13 -7.03
C GLU A 284 8.94 2.72 -8.10
N SER A 285 10.25 2.48 -8.00
CA SER A 285 11.27 2.89 -8.99
C SER A 285 12.32 1.80 -9.16
N GLU A 286 13.01 1.80 -10.30
CA GLU A 286 14.13 0.86 -10.51
C GLU A 286 15.27 1.13 -9.53
N GLU A 287 15.56 2.41 -9.30
CA GLU A 287 16.56 2.86 -8.34
C GLU A 287 15.97 3.85 -7.35
N ILE A 288 16.30 3.67 -6.06
CA ILE A 288 15.93 4.60 -4.99
C ILE A 288 17.19 5.12 -4.31
N ILE A 289 17.25 6.44 -4.10
CA ILE A 289 18.19 7.09 -3.20
C ILE A 289 17.39 7.61 -2.00
N LEU A 290 17.62 7.06 -0.82
CA LEU A 290 16.96 7.47 0.42
C LEU A 290 17.91 8.40 1.21
N ILE A 291 17.54 9.68 1.28
CA ILE A 291 18.33 10.71 1.96
C ILE A 291 17.77 10.95 3.36
N PHE A 292 18.62 10.73 4.37
CA PHE A 292 18.30 10.97 5.77
C PHE A 292 18.72 12.37 6.25
N ASP A 293 19.74 12.98 5.64
CA ASP A 293 20.29 14.26 6.09
C ASP A 293 19.41 15.49 5.78
N PRO A 294 19.25 16.44 6.71
CA PRO A 294 19.87 16.45 8.04
C PRO A 294 19.18 15.50 9.01
N ILE A 295 19.98 14.75 9.77
CA ILE A 295 19.49 13.90 10.86
C ILE A 295 19.21 14.79 12.07
N MET A 296 17.98 14.71 12.57
CA MET A 296 17.48 15.48 13.70
C MET A 296 16.80 14.54 14.67
N ASP A 297 16.94 14.79 15.98
CA ASP A 297 16.21 14.05 17.00
C ASP A 297 14.71 14.39 16.92
N CYS A 298 13.95 13.53 16.25
CA CYS A 298 12.51 13.66 16.12
C CYS A 298 11.84 12.31 15.79
N GLU A 299 10.54 12.21 16.07
CA GLU A 299 9.72 10.99 15.83
C GLU A 299 9.82 10.48 14.39
N ILE A 300 10.01 11.37 13.41
CA ILE A 300 10.05 10.99 11.99
C ILE A 300 11.29 10.12 11.71
N MET A 301 12.43 10.41 12.33
CA MET A 301 13.66 9.62 12.18
C MET A 301 13.58 8.27 12.89
N CYS A 302 12.80 8.17 13.98
CA CYS A 302 12.57 6.93 14.71
C CYS A 302 11.56 5.98 14.03
N SER A 303 10.87 6.42 12.96
CA SER A 303 9.77 5.66 12.37
C SER A 303 10.25 4.46 11.55
N LYS A 304 10.03 3.27 12.10
CA LYS A 304 10.26 1.98 11.43
C LYS A 304 9.44 1.86 10.15
N GLU A 305 8.21 2.37 10.16
CA GLU A 305 7.28 2.34 9.05
C GLU A 305 7.79 3.18 7.85
N ARG A 306 8.37 4.36 8.10
CA ARG A 306 8.98 5.18 7.04
C ARG A 306 10.20 4.52 6.44
N LEU A 307 11.07 3.95 7.27
CA LEU A 307 12.23 3.21 6.78
C LEU A 307 11.79 2.01 5.92
N ASN A 308 10.82 1.23 6.40
CA ASN A 308 10.24 0.11 5.67
C ASN A 308 9.64 0.55 4.32
N VAL A 309 8.84 1.62 4.31
CA VAL A 309 8.31 2.15 3.04
C VAL A 309 9.45 2.57 2.12
N GLY A 310 10.40 3.38 2.58
CA GLY A 310 11.52 3.89 1.78
C GLY A 310 12.35 2.79 1.12
N ILE A 311 12.78 1.79 1.89
CA ILE A 311 13.53 0.63 1.38
C ILE A 311 12.73 -0.13 0.33
N THR A 312 11.46 -0.41 0.62
CA THR A 312 10.61 -1.29 -0.21
C THR A 312 10.04 -0.62 -1.46
N ARG A 313 10.46 0.61 -1.77
CA ARG A 313 10.15 1.30 -3.04
C ARG A 313 11.11 0.93 -4.17
N ALA A 314 12.30 0.43 -3.84
CA ALA A 314 13.34 0.08 -4.80
C ALA A 314 13.08 -1.29 -5.42
N LYS A 315 13.39 -1.43 -6.72
CA LYS A 315 13.40 -2.73 -7.39
C LYS A 315 14.82 -3.30 -7.50
N ASN A 316 15.74 -2.54 -8.08
CA ASN A 316 17.05 -3.06 -8.48
C ASN A 316 18.20 -2.41 -7.71
N LYS A 317 18.11 -1.13 -7.36
CA LYS A 317 19.18 -0.43 -6.65
C LYS A 317 18.64 0.41 -5.51
N LEU A 318 19.24 0.29 -4.33
CA LEU A 318 18.94 1.11 -3.16
C LEU A 318 20.23 1.78 -2.68
N THR A 319 20.22 3.10 -2.60
CA THR A 319 21.31 3.88 -2.00
C THR A 319 20.79 4.58 -0.76
N LEU A 320 21.41 4.31 0.39
CA LEU A 320 21.10 4.92 1.69
C LEU A 320 22.13 6.03 1.95
N VAL A 321 21.69 7.25 2.25
CA VAL A 321 22.58 8.41 2.36
C VAL A 321 22.33 9.16 3.67
N GLY A 322 23.33 9.22 4.53
CA GLY A 322 23.21 9.87 5.83
C GLY A 322 24.54 10.01 6.57
N ASP A 323 24.60 10.91 7.55
CA ASP A 323 25.72 10.98 8.50
C ASP A 323 25.67 9.74 9.42
N LYS A 324 26.60 8.80 9.21
CA LYS A 324 26.60 7.51 9.91
C LYS A 324 26.62 7.64 11.43
N GLU A 325 27.42 8.56 11.98
CA GLU A 325 27.56 8.73 13.43
C GLU A 325 26.25 9.22 14.04
N LYS A 326 25.56 10.14 13.36
CA LYS A 326 24.24 10.62 13.81
C LYS A 326 23.17 9.56 13.63
N MET A 327 23.21 8.77 12.54
CA MET A 327 22.24 7.69 12.34
C MET A 327 22.32 6.66 13.48
N LEU A 328 23.54 6.27 13.88
CA LEU A 328 23.74 5.27 14.95
C LEU A 328 23.23 5.71 16.33
N GLN A 329 22.83 6.97 16.51
CA GLN A 329 22.17 7.45 17.73
C GLN A 329 20.70 6.97 17.84
N PHE A 330 20.12 6.43 16.76
CA PHE A 330 18.75 5.92 16.73
C PHE A 330 18.74 4.39 16.60
N GLU A 331 18.00 3.72 17.49
CA GLU A 331 17.89 2.25 17.54
C GLU A 331 17.53 1.62 16.18
N ILE A 332 16.65 2.27 15.40
CA ILE A 332 16.22 1.73 14.11
C ILE A 332 17.34 1.73 13.06
N PHE A 333 18.24 2.71 13.11
CA PHE A 333 19.38 2.76 12.20
C PHE A 333 20.51 1.87 12.70
N GLU A 334 20.70 1.72 14.02
CA GLU A 334 21.59 0.69 14.58
C GLU A 334 21.18 -0.71 14.07
N ALA A 335 19.90 -1.05 14.16
CA ALA A 335 19.38 -2.31 13.62
C ALA A 335 19.58 -2.44 12.10
N LEU A 336 19.40 -1.34 11.36
CA LEU A 336 19.68 -1.30 9.91
C LEU A 336 21.15 -1.62 9.60
N PHE A 337 22.10 -0.97 10.28
CA PHE A 337 23.52 -1.23 10.07
C PHE A 337 23.93 -2.63 10.52
N GLY A 338 23.38 -3.14 11.63
CA GLY A 338 23.55 -4.53 12.04
C GLY A 338 23.12 -5.50 10.93
N THR A 339 21.93 -5.27 10.36
CA THR A 339 21.40 -6.08 9.24
C THR A 339 22.27 -5.98 8.00
N LEU A 340 22.79 -4.78 7.66
CA LEU A 340 23.67 -4.60 6.51
C LEU A 340 24.99 -5.37 6.68
N ASN A 341 25.57 -5.38 7.88
CA ASN A 341 26.77 -6.14 8.22
C ASN A 341 26.53 -7.66 8.16
N ASP A 342 25.43 -8.13 8.76
CA ASP A 342 25.09 -9.55 8.81
C ASP A 342 24.86 -10.14 7.41
N LEU A 343 24.36 -9.32 6.49
CA LEU A 343 24.16 -9.68 5.08
C LEU A 343 25.43 -9.50 4.21
N GLY A 344 26.52 -9.00 4.77
CA GLY A 344 27.78 -8.75 4.04
C GLY A 344 27.66 -7.64 2.98
N ILE A 345 26.71 -6.73 3.13
CA ILE A 345 26.46 -5.61 2.20
C ILE A 345 27.34 -4.41 2.55
N TYR A 346 27.64 -4.23 3.84
CA TYR A 346 28.40 -3.10 4.39
C TYR A 346 29.60 -3.55 5.21
#